data_AF-A0AA37A9J9-F1
#
_entry.id   AF-A0AA37A9J9-F1
#
_cell.length_a   1.000
_cell.length_b   1.000
_cell.length_c   1.000
_cell.angle_alpha   90.00
_cell.angle_beta   90.00
_cell.angle_gamma   90.00
#
_symmetry.space_group_name_H-M   'P 1'
#
loop_
_entity.id
_entity.type
_entity.pdbx_description
1 polymer ?
#
loop_
_entity_poly.entity_id
_entity_poly.type
_entity_poly.pdbx_seq_one_letter_code
_entity_poly.pdbx_strand_id
1 'polypeptide(L)'
;MTNREAYVFGWVFGRLNVEAYPQEIGGDFTLAAQRPYTALARVISDAHRLGILKGDLDRQVAEALCEITSIDPPVEGGSEKFQPLEMQGAWQLGFFAGKGKRPLASAEFDIAAARKAKGLTQAQLADAMGVDQAVISRWESGKVSPNAENLKKLKELLG
;
A
#
# COMPACT_ATOMS: atom_id res chain seq x y z
N MET A 1 -2.43 -9.91 3.10
CA MET A 1 -2.31 -8.46 2.99
C MET A 1 -1.01 -7.97 3.62
N THR A 2 -0.33 -7.02 2.99
CA THR A 2 0.92 -6.38 3.47
C THR A 2 0.67 -5.01 4.10
N ASN A 3 1.68 -4.43 4.77
CA ASN A 3 1.63 -3.02 5.23
C ASN A 3 1.41 -2.04 4.07
N ARG A 4 1.96 -2.33 2.89
CA ARG A 4 1.78 -1.50 1.69
C ARG A 4 0.32 -1.51 1.24
N GLU A 5 -0.27 -2.69 1.15
CA GLU A 5 -1.68 -2.82 0.78
C GLU A 5 -2.58 -2.13 1.82
N ALA A 6 -2.31 -2.30 3.12
CA ALA A 6 -3.02 -1.58 4.17
C ALA A 6 -2.92 -0.05 4.01
N TYR A 7 -1.74 0.48 3.71
CA TYR A 7 -1.52 1.90 3.39
C TYR A 7 -2.33 2.34 2.17
N VAL A 8 -2.34 1.56 1.09
CA VAL A 8 -3.11 1.86 -0.14
C VAL A 8 -4.61 1.89 0.15
N PHE A 9 -5.14 0.91 0.89
CA PHE A 9 -6.54 0.92 1.35
C PHE A 9 -6.89 2.20 2.11
N GLY A 10 -6.02 2.58 3.05
CA GLY A 10 -6.18 3.82 3.80
C GLY A 10 -6.19 5.03 2.88
N TRP A 11 -5.22 5.12 1.95
CA TRP A 11 -5.10 6.23 1.01
C TRP A 11 -6.35 6.41 0.15
N VAL A 12 -6.89 5.32 -0.41
CA VAL A 12 -8.15 5.36 -1.16
C VAL A 12 -9.30 5.84 -0.28
N PHE A 13 -9.43 5.31 0.94
CA PHE A 13 -10.46 5.71 1.88
C PHE A 13 -10.41 7.20 2.22
N GLY A 14 -9.21 7.73 2.49
CA GLY A 14 -8.97 9.14 2.77
C GLY A 14 -9.25 10.04 1.57
N ARG A 15 -8.84 9.62 0.36
CA ARG A 15 -9.09 10.34 -0.89
C ARG A 15 -10.58 10.48 -1.18
N LEU A 16 -11.35 9.41 -0.98
CA LEU A 16 -12.81 9.47 -1.18
C LEU A 16 -13.48 10.35 -0.12
N ASN A 17 -13.05 10.25 1.14
CA ASN A 17 -13.62 11.04 2.24
C ASN A 17 -13.46 12.56 2.02
N VAL A 18 -12.31 13.02 1.52
CA VAL A 18 -12.12 14.46 1.28
C VAL A 18 -12.96 14.99 0.12
N GLU A 19 -13.27 14.17 -0.89
CA GLU A 19 -14.16 14.59 -1.99
C GLU A 19 -15.63 14.48 -1.63
N ALA A 20 -15.98 13.61 -0.68
CA ALA A 20 -17.35 13.44 -0.20
C ALA A 20 -17.79 14.50 0.81
N TYR A 21 -16.88 15.34 1.32
CA TYR A 21 -17.24 16.34 2.34
C TYR A 21 -18.36 17.29 1.84
N PRO A 22 -19.42 17.54 2.63
CA PRO A 22 -19.58 17.22 4.05
C PRO A 22 -20.24 15.87 4.36
N GLN A 23 -20.54 15.03 3.37
CA GLN A 23 -21.15 13.72 3.60
C GLN A 23 -20.15 12.74 4.22
N GLU A 24 -20.59 12.02 5.25
CA GLU A 24 -19.83 10.91 5.83
C GLU A 24 -20.01 9.63 4.99
N ILE A 25 -18.91 8.96 4.68
CA ILE A 25 -18.89 7.73 3.87
C ILE A 25 -17.95 6.68 4.45
N GLY A 26 -18.20 5.40 4.16
CA GLY A 26 -17.31 4.29 4.56
C GLY A 26 -17.47 3.80 6.00
N GLY A 27 -18.26 4.47 6.84
CA GLY A 27 -18.64 4.03 8.19
C GLY A 27 -17.60 4.32 9.27
N ASP A 28 -17.55 3.46 10.30
CA ASP A 28 -16.69 3.65 11.47
C ASP A 28 -15.19 3.60 11.11
N PHE A 29 -14.47 4.66 11.48
CA PHE A 29 -13.05 4.82 11.16
C PHE A 29 -12.16 3.74 11.80
N THR A 30 -12.44 3.36 13.05
CA THR A 30 -11.62 2.37 13.77
C THR A 30 -11.80 1.00 13.13
N LEU A 31 -13.05 0.63 12.83
CA LEU A 31 -13.37 -0.61 12.14
C LEU A 31 -12.81 -0.61 10.72
N ALA A 32 -12.79 0.55 10.05
CA ALA A 32 -12.19 0.67 8.72
C ALA A 32 -10.69 0.36 8.73
N ALA A 33 -9.98 0.86 9.74
CA ALA A 33 -8.59 0.51 9.97
C ALA A 33 -8.43 -0.96 10.38
N GLN A 34 -9.39 -1.60 11.06
CA GLN A 34 -9.28 -3.01 11.46
C GLN A 34 -9.63 -4.00 10.34
N ARG A 35 -10.51 -3.59 9.41
CA ARG A 35 -11.08 -4.42 8.33
C ARG A 35 -11.08 -3.68 6.98
N PRO A 36 -9.91 -3.46 6.36
CA PRO A 36 -9.78 -2.62 5.16
C PRO A 36 -10.58 -3.08 3.94
N TYR A 37 -10.80 -4.39 3.73
CA TYR A 37 -11.57 -4.87 2.56
C TYR A 37 -13.05 -4.53 2.70
N THR A 38 -13.61 -4.79 3.88
CA THR A 38 -15.00 -4.47 4.23
C THR A 38 -15.21 -2.97 4.16
N ALA A 39 -14.26 -2.19 4.67
CA ALA A 39 -14.28 -0.74 4.62
C ALA A 39 -14.22 -0.20 3.19
N LEU A 40 -13.38 -0.79 2.34
CA LEU A 40 -13.26 -0.43 0.93
C LEU A 40 -14.59 -0.64 0.20
N ALA A 41 -15.22 -1.80 0.38
CA ALA A 41 -16.50 -2.10 -0.25
C ALA A 41 -17.57 -1.06 0.12
N ARG A 42 -17.62 -0.64 1.39
CA ARG A 42 -18.53 0.41 1.88
C ARG A 42 -18.23 1.77 1.26
N VAL A 43 -16.99 2.24 1.37
CA VAL A 43 -16.62 3.59 0.92
C VAL A 43 -16.75 3.77 -0.59
N ILE A 44 -16.44 2.73 -1.39
CA ILE A 44 -16.66 2.74 -2.84
C ILE A 44 -18.15 2.79 -3.16
N SER A 45 -18.97 1.96 -2.49
CA SER A 45 -20.42 1.93 -2.71
C SER A 45 -21.05 3.30 -2.39
N ASP A 46 -20.63 3.93 -1.30
CA ASP A 46 -21.06 5.29 -0.95
C ASP A 46 -20.59 6.33 -1.98
N ALA A 47 -19.33 6.27 -2.41
CA ALA A 47 -18.80 7.18 -3.42
C ALA A 47 -19.54 7.08 -4.77
N HIS A 48 -19.91 5.86 -5.18
CA HIS A 48 -20.76 5.63 -6.36
C HIS A 48 -22.15 6.23 -6.16
N ARG A 49 -22.79 5.98 -5.01
CA ARG A 49 -24.11 6.53 -4.66
C ARG A 49 -24.14 8.06 -4.68
N LEU A 50 -23.04 8.70 -4.29
CA LEU A 50 -22.89 10.17 -4.34
C LEU A 50 -22.45 10.70 -5.71
N GLY A 51 -22.08 9.84 -6.66
CA GLY A 51 -21.64 10.24 -8.00
C GLY A 51 -20.33 11.04 -8.03
N ILE A 52 -19.47 10.83 -7.01
CA ILE A 52 -18.17 11.52 -6.89
C ILE A 52 -17.04 10.76 -7.56
N LEU A 53 -17.15 9.43 -7.70
CA LEU A 53 -16.13 8.61 -8.37
C LEU A 53 -16.21 8.79 -9.89
N LYS A 54 -15.54 9.83 -10.40
CA LYS A 54 -15.49 10.18 -11.82
C LYS A 54 -14.22 10.93 -12.17
N GLY A 55 -13.90 10.98 -13.46
CA GLY A 55 -12.78 11.76 -13.98
C GLY A 55 -11.46 11.40 -13.32
N ASP A 56 -10.73 12.41 -12.84
CA ASP A 56 -9.40 12.21 -12.25
C ASP A 56 -9.42 11.41 -10.94
N LEU A 57 -10.48 11.55 -10.13
CA LEU A 57 -10.61 10.79 -8.89
C LEU A 57 -10.76 9.29 -9.15
N ASP A 58 -11.60 8.92 -10.11
CA ASP A 58 -11.80 7.52 -10.51
C ASP A 58 -10.47 6.89 -10.97
N ARG A 59 -9.73 7.59 -11.84
CA ARG A 59 -8.42 7.16 -12.29
C ARG A 59 -7.43 6.97 -11.15
N GLN A 60 -7.33 7.93 -10.23
CA GLN A 60 -6.46 7.83 -9.05
C GLN A 60 -6.80 6.63 -8.17
N VAL A 61 -8.08 6.39 -7.93
CA VAL A 61 -8.55 5.25 -7.12
C VAL A 61 -8.27 3.93 -7.84
N ALA A 62 -8.53 3.84 -9.15
CA ALA A 62 -8.24 2.66 -9.95
C ALA A 62 -6.74 2.32 -9.94
N GLU A 63 -5.88 3.30 -10.21
CA GLU A 63 -4.42 3.13 -10.18
C GLU A 63 -3.93 2.66 -8.80
N ALA A 64 -4.47 3.23 -7.72
CA ALA A 64 -4.15 2.81 -6.35
C ALA A 64 -4.58 1.36 -6.06
N LEU A 65 -5.81 0.99 -6.42
CA LEU A 65 -6.34 -0.35 -6.16
C LEU A 65 -5.61 -1.44 -6.97
N CYS A 66 -4.99 -1.11 -8.11
CA CYS A 66 -4.12 -2.04 -8.84
C CYS A 66 -2.88 -2.48 -8.04
N GLU A 67 -2.49 -1.77 -6.97
CA GLU A 67 -1.41 -2.22 -6.08
C GLU A 67 -1.84 -3.32 -5.09
N ILE A 68 -3.15 -3.57 -4.94
CA ILE A 68 -3.66 -4.61 -4.06
C ILE A 68 -3.69 -5.92 -4.84
N THR A 69 -2.79 -6.83 -4.44
CA THR A 69 -2.63 -8.15 -5.08
C THR A 69 -3.29 -9.27 -4.28
N SER A 70 -3.44 -9.07 -2.97
CA SER A 70 -4.19 -9.96 -2.07
C SER A 70 -5.70 -9.81 -2.32
N ILE A 71 -6.24 -10.44 -3.37
CA ILE A 71 -7.67 -10.29 -3.71
C ILE A 71 -8.63 -11.02 -2.75
N ASP A 72 -8.13 -12.02 -2.03
CA ASP A 72 -8.91 -12.79 -1.07
C ASP A 72 -8.70 -12.26 0.36
N PRO A 73 -9.69 -11.59 0.96
CA PRO A 73 -9.58 -11.14 2.35
C PRO A 73 -9.51 -12.35 3.29
N PRO A 74 -8.62 -12.34 4.31
CA PRO A 74 -8.63 -13.39 5.32
C PRO A 74 -9.95 -13.32 6.09
N VAL A 75 -10.65 -14.45 6.22
CA VAL A 75 -11.96 -14.54 6.90
C VAL A 75 -11.88 -15.39 8.16
N GLU A 76 -12.61 -14.97 9.20
CA GLU A 76 -12.80 -15.69 10.46
C GLU A 76 -14.25 -15.50 10.91
N GLY A 77 -14.96 -16.61 11.16
CA GLY A 77 -16.39 -16.55 11.54
C GLY A 77 -17.30 -15.97 10.45
N GLY A 78 -16.94 -16.09 9.17
CA GLY A 78 -17.72 -15.58 8.04
C GLY A 78 -17.60 -14.08 7.80
N SER A 79 -16.60 -13.42 8.40
CA SER A 79 -16.30 -12.01 8.17
C SER A 79 -14.79 -11.78 8.07
N GLU A 80 -14.38 -10.67 7.47
CA GLU A 80 -12.95 -10.31 7.37
C GLU A 80 -12.27 -10.30 8.76
N LYS A 81 -11.14 -10.97 8.90
CA LYS A 81 -10.37 -11.00 10.13
C LYS A 81 -9.78 -9.62 10.45
N PHE A 82 -9.64 -9.29 11.73
CA PHE A 82 -8.91 -8.09 12.12
C PHE A 82 -7.42 -8.17 11.75
N GLN A 83 -6.92 -7.11 11.11
CA GLN A 83 -5.49 -7.01 10.80
C GLN A 83 -4.65 -6.60 12.03
N PRO A 84 -3.34 -6.97 12.08
CA PRO A 84 -2.42 -6.56 13.14
C PRO A 84 -2.30 -5.04 13.29
N LEU A 85 -1.95 -4.56 14.49
CA LEU A 85 -1.86 -3.12 14.81
C LEU A 85 -0.90 -2.36 13.89
N GLU A 86 0.19 -2.99 13.48
CA GLU A 86 1.18 -2.39 12.57
C GLU A 86 0.55 -2.06 11.21
N MET A 87 -0.30 -2.96 10.70
CA MET A 87 -1.02 -2.73 9.45
C MET A 87 -2.16 -1.71 9.64
N GLN A 88 -2.81 -1.67 10.81
CA GLN A 88 -3.76 -0.61 11.13
C GLN A 88 -3.07 0.77 11.12
N GLY A 89 -1.86 0.87 11.67
CA GLY A 89 -1.04 2.08 11.63
C GLY A 89 -0.67 2.48 10.20
N ALA A 90 -0.26 1.52 9.36
CA ALA A 90 0.01 1.77 7.94
C ALA A 90 -1.23 2.29 7.21
N TRP A 91 -2.39 1.70 7.46
CA TRP A 91 -3.68 2.17 6.95
C TRP A 91 -3.99 3.60 7.38
N GLN A 92 -3.80 3.96 8.65
CA GLN A 92 -4.04 5.31 9.15
C GLN A 92 -3.14 6.35 8.48
N LEU A 93 -1.85 6.03 8.29
CA LEU A 93 -0.91 6.88 7.55
C LEU A 93 -1.37 7.10 6.10
N GLY A 94 -1.83 6.03 5.45
CA GLY A 94 -2.45 6.08 4.13
C GLY A 94 -3.65 7.01 4.11
N PHE A 95 -4.58 6.82 5.06
CA PHE A 95 -5.80 7.64 5.20
C PHE A 95 -5.48 9.13 5.27
N PHE A 96 -4.58 9.56 6.15
CA PHE A 96 -4.27 10.98 6.27
C PHE A 96 -3.52 11.53 5.05
N ALA A 97 -2.68 10.71 4.39
CA ALA A 97 -2.05 11.10 3.13
C ALA A 97 -3.09 11.33 2.03
N GLY A 98 -4.02 10.39 1.86
CA GLY A 98 -5.12 10.49 0.90
C GLY A 98 -6.06 11.65 1.21
N LYS A 99 -6.47 11.82 2.47
CA LYS A 99 -7.31 12.94 2.91
C LYS A 99 -6.65 14.29 2.66
N GLY A 100 -5.33 14.36 2.78
CA GLY A 100 -4.53 15.54 2.42
C GLY A 100 -4.32 15.75 0.92
N LYS A 101 -4.97 14.95 0.06
CA LYS A 101 -4.80 14.94 -1.41
C LYS A 101 -3.35 14.80 -1.86
N ARG A 102 -2.50 14.16 -1.04
CA ARG A 102 -1.13 13.85 -1.44
C ARG A 102 -1.18 12.73 -2.50
N PRO A 103 -0.35 12.77 -3.54
CA PRO A 103 -0.19 11.64 -4.44
C PRO A 103 0.07 10.36 -3.63
N LEU A 104 -0.43 9.22 -4.11
CA LEU A 104 -0.10 7.94 -3.51
C LEU A 104 1.43 7.79 -3.57
N ALA A 105 2.07 7.69 -2.40
CA ALA A 105 3.51 7.50 -2.33
C ALA A 105 3.84 6.28 -3.19
N SER A 106 4.78 6.38 -4.13
CA SER A 106 5.19 5.22 -4.94
C SER A 106 5.54 4.07 -4.00
N ALA A 107 5.23 2.84 -4.38
CA ALA A 107 5.80 1.67 -3.70
C ALA A 107 7.32 1.73 -3.88
N GLU A 108 8.01 2.47 -3.01
CA GLU A 108 9.44 2.34 -2.85
C GLU A 108 9.65 0.89 -2.48
N PHE A 109 10.27 0.17 -3.40
CA PHE A 109 10.64 -1.20 -3.17
C PHE A 109 11.70 -1.19 -2.07
N ASP A 110 11.27 -1.48 -0.85
CA ASP A 110 12.17 -1.57 0.29
C ASP A 110 13.04 -2.82 0.12
N ILE A 111 14.21 -2.61 -0.48
CA ILE A 111 15.19 -3.64 -0.77
C ILE A 111 15.59 -4.36 0.52
N ALA A 112 15.74 -3.63 1.63
CA ALA A 112 16.18 -4.19 2.89
C ALA A 112 15.11 -5.12 3.48
N ALA A 113 13.85 -4.69 3.46
CA ALA A 113 12.73 -5.50 3.91
C ALA A 113 12.56 -6.75 3.03
N ALA A 114 12.57 -6.60 1.71
CA ALA A 114 12.41 -7.70 0.76
C ALA A 114 13.55 -8.73 0.88
N ARG A 115 14.80 -8.26 1.03
CA ARG A 115 15.96 -9.12 1.28
C ARG A 115 15.83 -9.91 2.59
N LYS A 116 15.46 -9.23 3.68
CA LYS A 116 15.30 -9.86 5.00
C LYS A 116 14.18 -10.89 5.00
N ALA A 117 13.08 -10.63 4.28
CA ALA A 117 11.99 -11.59 4.13
C ALA A 117 12.43 -12.90 3.45
N LYS A 118 13.41 -12.83 2.54
CA LYS A 118 14.05 -14.03 1.94
C LYS A 118 15.20 -14.61 2.76
N GLY A 119 15.50 -14.07 3.94
CA GLY A 119 16.60 -14.53 4.80
C GLY A 119 18.00 -14.29 4.24
N LEU A 120 18.14 -13.40 3.26
CA LEU A 120 19.42 -13.12 2.59
C LEU A 120 20.24 -12.08 3.37
N THR A 121 21.56 -12.19 3.34
CA THR A 121 22.49 -11.12 3.75
C THR A 121 22.70 -10.12 2.61
N GLN A 122 23.21 -8.92 2.91
CA GLN A 122 23.53 -7.93 1.87
C GLN A 122 24.56 -8.48 0.86
N ALA A 123 25.53 -9.27 1.32
CA ALA A 123 26.54 -9.90 0.46
C ALA A 123 25.90 -10.91 -0.51
N GLN A 124 25.00 -11.77 -0.01
CA GLN A 124 24.30 -12.74 -0.87
C GLN A 124 23.43 -12.06 -1.93
N LEU A 125 22.76 -10.96 -1.58
CA LEU A 125 22.02 -10.17 -2.57
C LEU A 125 22.95 -9.51 -3.59
N ALA A 126 24.11 -9.02 -3.14
CA ALA A 126 25.11 -8.40 -4.01
C ALA A 126 25.64 -9.42 -5.04
N ASP A 127 25.96 -10.62 -4.59
CA ASP A 127 26.40 -11.73 -5.46
C ASP A 127 25.33 -12.08 -6.50
N ALA A 128 24.05 -12.20 -6.10
CA ALA A 128 22.95 -12.47 -7.03
C ALA A 128 22.71 -11.31 -8.02
N MET A 129 22.92 -10.08 -7.59
CA MET A 129 22.80 -8.88 -8.42
C MET A 129 24.00 -8.70 -9.35
N GLY A 130 25.17 -9.27 -9.02
CA GLY A 130 26.44 -9.04 -9.72
C GLY A 130 27.02 -7.65 -9.42
N VAL A 131 26.81 -7.14 -8.21
CA VAL A 131 27.29 -5.82 -7.75
C VAL A 131 28.06 -5.95 -6.45
N ASP A 132 28.76 -4.88 -6.03
CA ASP A 132 29.44 -4.85 -4.73
C ASP A 132 28.45 -4.70 -3.56
N GLN A 133 28.75 -5.30 -2.41
CA GLN A 133 27.92 -5.21 -1.20
C GLN A 133 27.66 -3.75 -0.77
N ALA A 134 28.62 -2.85 -0.95
CA ALA A 134 28.46 -1.43 -0.65
C ALA A 134 27.39 -0.76 -1.53
N VAL A 135 27.16 -1.25 -2.75
CA VAL A 135 26.08 -0.78 -3.62
C VAL A 135 24.73 -1.14 -3.01
N ILE A 136 24.55 -2.40 -2.58
CA ILE A 136 23.34 -2.84 -1.88
C ILE A 136 23.10 -2.00 -0.62
N SER A 137 24.13 -1.78 0.19
CA SER A 137 24.03 -0.95 1.40
C SER A 137 23.61 0.51 1.10
N ARG A 138 24.11 1.11 0.03
CA ARG A 138 23.71 2.46 -0.41
C ARG A 138 22.28 2.51 -0.92
N TRP A 139 21.82 1.47 -1.61
CA TRP A 139 20.43 1.35 -2.03
C TRP A 139 19.48 1.17 -0.85
N GLU A 140 19.81 0.26 0.08
CA GLU A 140 19.01 -0.01 1.29
C GLU A 140 18.94 1.20 2.24
N SER A 141 19.98 2.04 2.26
CA SER A 141 20.00 3.27 3.07
C SER A 141 19.43 4.51 2.36
N GLY A 142 19.00 4.38 1.10
CA GLY A 142 18.47 5.49 0.30
C GLY A 142 19.51 6.54 -0.11
N LYS A 143 20.81 6.31 0.15
CA LYS A 143 21.88 7.23 -0.27
C LYS A 143 22.03 7.31 -1.79
N VAL A 144 21.69 6.22 -2.47
CA VAL A 144 21.69 6.11 -3.93
C VAL A 144 20.46 5.30 -4.32
N SER A 145 19.77 5.69 -5.38
CA SER A 145 18.68 4.88 -5.94
C SER A 145 19.22 3.92 -7.00
N PRO A 146 18.75 2.65 -7.04
CA PRO A 146 19.02 1.78 -8.18
C PRO A 146 18.42 2.38 -9.46
N ASN A 147 19.09 2.19 -10.59
CA ASN A 147 18.51 2.52 -11.90
C ASN A 147 17.37 1.56 -12.26
N ALA A 148 16.65 1.84 -13.34
CA ALA A 148 15.48 1.06 -13.75
C ALA A 148 15.79 -0.44 -13.96
N GLU A 149 16.95 -0.76 -14.55
CA GLU A 149 17.37 -2.14 -14.81
C GLU A 149 17.67 -2.91 -13.52
N ASN A 150 18.44 -2.31 -12.61
CA ASN A 150 18.74 -2.91 -11.31
C ASN A 150 17.48 -3.04 -10.46
N LEU A 151 16.58 -2.06 -10.50
CA LEU A 151 15.30 -2.12 -9.79
C LEU A 151 14.43 -3.26 -10.31
N LYS A 152 14.40 -3.49 -11.63
CA LYS A 152 13.69 -4.63 -12.23
C LYS A 152 14.27 -5.96 -11.74
N LYS A 153 15.59 -6.12 -11.81
CA LYS A 153 16.29 -7.34 -11.36
C LYS A 153 16.10 -7.59 -9.85
N LEU A 154 16.14 -6.53 -9.04
CA LEU A 154 15.84 -6.58 -7.61
C LEU A 154 14.41 -7.09 -7.35
N LYS A 155 13.42 -6.60 -8.09
CA LYS A 155 12.03 -7.06 -7.99
C LYS A 155 11.88 -8.52 -8.43
N GLU A 156 12.58 -8.97 -9.46
CA GLU A 156 12.58 -10.38 -9.88
C GLU A 156 13.23 -11.29 -8.82
N LEU A 157 14.31 -10.83 -8.18
CA LEU A 157 15.03 -11.61 -7.16
C LEU A 157 14.37 -11.63 -5.80
N LEU A 158 13.75 -10.53 -5.35
CA LEU A 158 13.18 -10.41 -4.00
C LEU A 158 11.65 -10.31 -3.96
N GLY A 159 10.98 -10.14 -5.11
CA GLY A 159 9.52 -10.26 -5.22
C GLY A 159 9.02 -11.69 -5.06
#